data_AF-A0A958SRZ4-F1
#
_entry.id   AF-A0A958SRZ4-F1
#
_cell.length_a   1.000
_cell.length_b   1.000
_cell.length_c   1.000
_cell.angle_alpha   90.00
_cell.angle_beta   90.00
_cell.angle_gamma   90.00
#
_symmetry.space_group_name_H-M   'P 1'
#
loop_
_entity.id
_entity.type
_entity.pdbx_description
1 polymer ?
#
loop_
_entity_poly.entity_id
_entity_poly.type
_entity_poly.pdbx_seq_one_letter_code
_entity_poly.pdbx_strand_id
1 'polypeptide(L)'
;MHQSNENLSSSESEALLYMLEEEKLARDTYTYLNSLWAVNQFANIKQSEQRHMEAIQTLLDSYEITYEILPMGQFNNPTLQDLYNQLTAQGQSGLTQALQVGATIEDLDIVDLDNYLKEVTNPNIAQVFQRLQCGSRNHLRSFVFGLENAGASYTPVYLETETYETILNGNHERCGMRY
;
A
#
# COMPACT_ATOMS: atom_id res chain seq x y z
N MET A 1 27.07 -18.79 1.54
CA MET A 1 27.17 -18.28 2.92
C MET A 1 25.81 -18.48 3.54
N HIS A 2 25.71 -19.24 4.63
CA HIS A 2 24.48 -19.42 5.41
C HIS A 2 23.99 -18.03 5.85
N GLN A 3 22.81 -17.60 5.39
CA GLN A 3 22.09 -16.58 6.12
C GLN A 3 21.55 -17.24 7.39
N SER A 4 21.87 -16.61 8.52
CA SER A 4 21.46 -17.00 9.85
C SER A 4 19.94 -17.16 9.91
N ASN A 5 19.48 -18.25 10.50
CA ASN A 5 18.15 -18.36 11.14
C ASN A 5 18.08 -17.29 12.25
N GLU A 6 17.89 -16.02 11.88
CA GLU A 6 17.37 -15.06 12.82
C GLU A 6 15.90 -15.42 13.02
N ASN A 7 15.57 -15.94 14.21
CA ASN A 7 14.18 -16.09 14.61
C ASN A 7 13.55 -14.70 14.55
N LEU A 8 12.57 -14.53 13.67
CA LEU A 8 11.79 -13.31 13.59
C LEU A 8 11.15 -13.00 14.94
N SER A 9 11.07 -11.71 15.29
CA SER A 9 10.24 -11.30 16.42
C SER A 9 8.75 -11.49 16.11
N SER A 10 7.92 -11.61 17.15
CA SER A 10 6.45 -11.64 16.99
C SER A 10 5.96 -10.37 16.27
N SER A 11 6.53 -9.22 16.65
CA SER A 11 6.21 -7.92 16.04
C SER A 11 6.55 -7.84 14.55
N GLU A 12 7.69 -8.38 14.12
CA GLU A 12 8.04 -8.41 12.69
C GLU A 12 7.12 -9.37 11.91
N SER A 13 6.68 -10.47 12.55
CA SER A 13 5.78 -11.44 11.91
C SER A 13 4.39 -10.84 11.74
N GLU A 14 3.91 -10.16 12.77
CA GLU A 14 2.65 -9.40 12.76
C GLU A 14 2.69 -8.27 11.75
N ALA A 15 3.80 -7.53 11.64
CA ALA A 15 3.99 -6.49 10.64
C ALA A 15 3.91 -7.04 9.20
N LEU A 16 4.57 -8.16 8.91
CA LEU A 16 4.49 -8.79 7.58
C LEU A 16 3.06 -9.23 7.25
N LEU A 17 2.36 -9.86 8.19
CA LEU A 17 0.98 -10.30 7.99
C LEU A 17 0.03 -9.12 7.78
N TYR A 18 0.19 -8.05 8.56
CA TYR A 18 -0.61 -6.83 8.42
C TYR A 18 -0.36 -6.15 7.07
N MET A 19 0.91 -5.90 6.72
CA MET A 19 1.24 -5.28 5.43
C MET A 19 0.79 -6.12 4.23
N LEU A 20 0.78 -7.46 4.34
CA LEU A 20 0.21 -8.30 3.27
C LEU A 20 -1.28 -7.99 3.03
N GLU A 21 -2.06 -7.85 4.10
CA GLU A 21 -3.48 -7.50 3.98
C GLU A 21 -3.70 -6.03 3.60
N GLU A 22 -2.82 -5.12 3.96
CA GLU A 22 -2.90 -3.70 3.56
C GLU A 22 -2.60 -3.51 2.07
N GLU A 23 -1.57 -4.15 1.54
CA GLU A 23 -1.30 -4.17 0.09
C GLU A 23 -2.44 -4.84 -0.69
N LYS A 24 -3.07 -5.87 -0.09
CA LYS A 24 -4.31 -6.46 -0.61
C LYS A 24 -5.47 -5.47 -0.61
N LEU A 25 -5.61 -4.65 0.44
CA LEU A 25 -6.64 -3.60 0.53
C LEU A 25 -6.49 -2.62 -0.64
N ALA A 26 -5.26 -2.19 -0.92
CA ALA A 26 -4.95 -1.34 -2.07
C ALA A 26 -5.33 -2.02 -3.39
N ARG A 27 -4.77 -3.22 -3.65
CA ARG A 27 -5.02 -3.98 -4.88
C ARG A 27 -6.51 -4.22 -5.14
N ASP A 28 -7.24 -4.67 -4.13
CA ASP A 28 -8.65 -5.05 -4.25
C ASP A 28 -9.53 -3.81 -4.46
N THR A 29 -9.27 -2.73 -3.71
CA THR A 29 -9.99 -1.45 -3.87
C THR A 29 -9.76 -0.87 -5.26
N TYR A 30 -8.52 -0.86 -5.75
CA TYR A 30 -8.19 -0.36 -7.08
C TYR A 30 -8.79 -1.24 -8.18
N THR A 31 -8.84 -2.55 -7.96
CA THR A 31 -9.51 -3.48 -8.88
C THR A 31 -11.01 -3.16 -8.98
N TYR A 32 -11.67 -2.97 -7.84
CA TYR A 32 -13.09 -2.60 -7.78
C TYR A 32 -13.35 -1.26 -8.46
N LEU A 33 -12.65 -0.19 -8.06
CA LEU A 33 -12.88 1.15 -8.59
C LEU A 33 -12.50 1.27 -10.07
N ASN A 34 -11.49 0.53 -10.54
CA ASN A 34 -11.18 0.46 -11.98
C ASN A 34 -12.34 -0.14 -12.78
N SER A 35 -13.08 -1.10 -12.23
CA SER A 35 -14.22 -1.72 -12.93
C SER A 35 -15.38 -0.74 -13.13
N LEU A 36 -15.50 0.27 -12.25
CA LEU A 36 -16.53 1.30 -12.32
C LEU A 36 -16.13 2.48 -13.21
N TRP A 37 -14.87 2.92 -13.10
CA TRP A 37 -14.44 4.19 -13.66
C TRP A 37 -13.44 4.08 -14.82
N ALA A 38 -12.86 2.89 -15.05
CA ALA A 38 -11.90 2.61 -16.12
C ALA A 38 -10.73 3.62 -16.20
N VAL A 39 -10.17 3.97 -15.04
CA VAL A 39 -9.11 4.97 -14.89
C VAL A 39 -7.74 4.30 -14.98
N ASN A 40 -6.86 4.83 -15.84
CA ASN A 40 -5.52 4.27 -16.08
C ASN A 40 -4.67 4.14 -14.80
N GLN A 41 -4.81 5.08 -13.86
CA GLN A 41 -4.15 5.04 -12.55
C GLN A 41 -4.47 3.72 -11.83
N PHE A 42 -5.75 3.39 -11.64
CA PHE A 42 -6.12 2.12 -10.99
C PHE A 42 -5.69 0.88 -11.80
N ALA A 43 -5.80 0.94 -13.14
CA ALA A 43 -5.41 -0.17 -14.00
C ALA A 43 -3.91 -0.53 -13.87
N ASN A 44 -3.06 0.48 -13.69
CA ASN A 44 -1.62 0.32 -13.57
C ASN A 44 -1.19 0.05 -12.13
N ILE A 45 -1.70 0.83 -11.16
CA ILE A 45 -1.26 0.78 -9.77
C ILE A 45 -1.66 -0.54 -9.11
N LYS A 46 -2.84 -1.12 -9.41
CA LYS A 46 -3.20 -2.45 -8.88
C LYS A 46 -2.20 -3.56 -9.25
N GLN A 47 -1.48 -3.42 -10.37
CA GLN A 47 -0.42 -4.37 -10.75
C GLN A 47 0.87 -4.12 -9.97
N SER A 48 1.09 -2.90 -9.47
CA SER A 48 2.14 -2.60 -8.51
C SER A 48 1.82 -3.22 -7.15
N GLU A 49 0.59 -3.08 -6.66
CA GLU A 49 0.19 -3.66 -5.36
C GLU A 49 0.22 -5.18 -5.37
N GLN A 50 -0.11 -5.80 -6.51
CA GLN A 50 0.10 -7.24 -6.66
C GLN A 50 1.58 -7.63 -6.48
N ARG A 51 2.52 -6.82 -6.97
CA ARG A 51 3.96 -7.05 -6.78
C ARG A 51 4.40 -6.75 -5.34
N HIS A 52 3.83 -5.76 -4.69
CA HIS A 52 4.07 -5.51 -3.26
C HIS A 52 3.64 -6.71 -2.41
N MET A 53 2.44 -7.24 -2.64
CA MET A 53 1.98 -8.48 -2.00
C MET A 53 2.96 -9.63 -2.23
N GLU A 54 3.39 -9.86 -3.47
CA GLU A 54 4.35 -10.93 -3.81
C GLU A 54 5.70 -10.77 -3.08
N ALA A 55 6.14 -9.52 -2.86
CA ALA A 55 7.34 -9.23 -2.08
C ALA A 55 7.21 -9.68 -0.62
N ILE A 56 6.06 -9.37 -0.01
CA ILE A 56 5.78 -9.73 1.39
C ILE A 56 5.59 -11.25 1.50
N GLN A 57 4.87 -11.88 0.57
CA GLN A 57 4.71 -13.33 0.51
C GLN A 57 6.07 -14.05 0.44
N THR A 58 7.01 -13.52 -0.37
CA THR A 58 8.37 -14.08 -0.44
C THR A 58 9.07 -14.07 0.92
N LEU A 59 8.89 -13.00 1.72
CA LEU A 59 9.41 -12.94 3.08
C LEU A 59 8.69 -13.93 4.01
N LEU A 60 7.36 -13.96 4.00
CA LEU A 60 6.56 -14.88 4.79
C LEU A 60 6.94 -16.34 4.52
N ASP A 61 7.08 -16.73 3.25
CA ASP A 61 7.52 -18.05 2.83
C ASP A 61 8.95 -18.34 3.33
N SER A 62 9.87 -17.38 3.21
CA SER A 62 11.28 -17.54 3.63
C SER A 62 11.46 -17.75 5.13
N TYR A 63 10.54 -17.22 5.94
CA TYR A 63 10.53 -17.33 7.39
C TYR A 63 9.53 -18.37 7.90
N GLU A 64 8.94 -19.17 7.00
CA GLU A 64 7.97 -20.22 7.31
C GLU A 64 6.73 -19.72 8.10
N ILE A 65 6.31 -18.48 7.83
CA ILE A 65 5.13 -17.86 8.45
C ILE A 65 3.90 -18.17 7.61
N THR A 66 2.92 -18.83 8.22
CA THR A 66 1.66 -19.17 7.56
C THR A 66 0.79 -17.93 7.38
N TYR A 67 0.23 -17.75 6.18
CA TYR A 67 -0.75 -16.72 5.86
C TYR A 67 -1.89 -17.29 5.01
N GLU A 68 -3.00 -16.57 4.95
CA GLU A 68 -4.14 -16.87 4.09
C GLU A 68 -4.52 -15.62 3.30
N ILE A 69 -4.68 -15.75 1.98
CA ILE A 69 -5.26 -14.68 1.16
C ILE A 69 -6.71 -15.04 0.89
N LEU A 70 -7.61 -14.34 1.57
CA LEU A 70 -9.05 -14.45 1.35
C LEU A 70 -9.45 -13.91 -0.04
N PRO A 71 -10.66 -14.24 -0.53
CA PRO A 71 -11.19 -13.71 -1.79
C PRO A 71 -11.16 -12.17 -1.90
N MET A 72 -11.36 -11.68 -3.12
CA MET A 72 -11.43 -10.24 -3.42
C MET A 72 -12.40 -9.52 -2.49
N GLY A 73 -11.93 -8.45 -1.83
CA GLY A 73 -12.71 -7.64 -0.90
C GLY A 73 -12.98 -8.28 0.48
N GLN A 74 -12.37 -9.44 0.77
CA GLN A 74 -12.45 -10.10 2.07
C GLN A 74 -11.10 -10.04 2.80
N PHE A 75 -11.11 -9.74 4.10
CA PHE A 75 -9.90 -9.57 4.92
C PHE A 75 -10.07 -10.29 6.26
N ASN A 76 -9.00 -10.90 6.78
CA ASN A 76 -9.03 -11.49 8.12
C ASN A 76 -9.00 -10.38 9.18
N ASN A 77 -8.27 -9.29 8.91
CA ASN A 77 -8.22 -8.14 9.79
C ASN A 77 -9.55 -7.35 9.69
N PRO A 78 -10.34 -7.27 10.78
CA PRO A 78 -11.64 -6.60 10.76
C PRO A 78 -11.52 -5.10 10.50
N THR A 79 -10.42 -4.46 10.93
CA THR A 79 -10.18 -3.03 10.67
C THR A 79 -9.97 -2.79 9.17
N LEU A 80 -9.18 -3.63 8.50
CA LEU A 80 -8.97 -3.54 7.04
C LEU A 80 -10.24 -3.90 6.27
N GLN A 81 -11.05 -4.85 6.77
CA GLN A 81 -12.35 -5.16 6.20
C GLN A 81 -13.31 -3.95 6.23
N ASP A 82 -13.38 -3.27 7.38
CA ASP A 82 -14.21 -2.08 7.54
C ASP A 82 -13.72 -0.93 6.68
N LEU A 83 -12.40 -0.76 6.58
CA LEU A 83 -11.78 0.25 5.73
C LEU A 83 -12.07 -0.01 4.24
N TYR A 84 -11.95 -1.25 3.76
CA TYR A 84 -12.34 -1.64 2.40
C TYR A 84 -13.80 -1.27 2.11
N ASN A 85 -14.71 -1.58 3.03
CA ASN A 85 -16.13 -1.29 2.88
C ASN A 85 -16.40 0.23 2.80
N GLN A 86 -15.75 1.03 3.64
CA GLN A 86 -15.89 2.49 3.61
C GLN A 86 -15.32 3.08 2.31
N LEU A 87 -14.10 2.69 1.95
CA LEU A 87 -13.39 3.26 0.80
C LEU A 87 -14.06 2.91 -0.52
N THR A 88 -14.55 1.69 -0.68
CA THR A 88 -15.31 1.31 -1.89
C THR A 88 -16.66 2.04 -1.97
N ALA A 89 -17.36 2.22 -0.85
CA ALA A 89 -18.59 3.00 -0.79
C ALA A 89 -18.37 4.50 -1.09
N GLN A 90 -17.26 5.08 -0.64
CA GLN A 90 -16.86 6.43 -1.00
C GLN A 90 -16.49 6.52 -2.49
N GLY A 91 -15.62 5.64 -2.97
CA GLY A 91 -15.09 5.70 -4.33
C GLY A 91 -16.12 5.43 -5.42
N GLN A 92 -17.18 4.67 -5.14
CA GLN A 92 -18.28 4.48 -6.10
C GLN A 92 -19.18 5.71 -6.26
N SER A 93 -19.08 6.71 -5.39
CA SER A 93 -19.94 7.91 -5.44
C SER A 93 -19.54 8.89 -6.55
N GLY A 94 -18.32 8.80 -7.07
CA GLY A 94 -17.85 9.64 -8.17
C GLY A 94 -16.38 9.41 -8.50
N LEU A 95 -15.98 9.82 -9.71
CA LEU A 95 -14.61 9.69 -10.19
C LEU A 95 -13.60 10.40 -9.27
N THR A 96 -13.91 11.63 -8.85
CA THR A 96 -13.04 12.38 -7.94
C THR A 96 -12.93 11.68 -6.58
N GLN A 97 -14.03 11.15 -6.05
CA GLN A 97 -14.02 10.40 -4.79
C GLN A 97 -13.23 9.09 -4.91
N ALA A 98 -13.27 8.43 -6.06
CA ALA A 98 -12.44 7.26 -6.32
C ALA A 98 -10.94 7.64 -6.26
N LEU A 99 -10.55 8.71 -6.94
CA LEU A 99 -9.16 9.18 -6.93
C LEU A 99 -8.70 9.62 -5.53
N GLN A 100 -9.59 10.24 -4.74
CA GLN A 100 -9.33 10.54 -3.33
C GLN A 100 -9.12 9.28 -2.50
N VAL A 101 -9.93 8.24 -2.71
CA VAL A 101 -9.74 6.92 -2.07
C VAL A 101 -8.38 6.32 -2.42
N GLY A 102 -7.95 6.43 -3.68
CA GLY A 102 -6.60 6.07 -4.10
C GLY A 102 -5.54 6.79 -3.28
N ALA A 103 -5.59 8.13 -3.22
CA ALA A 103 -4.66 8.92 -2.43
C ALA A 103 -4.71 8.59 -0.92
N THR A 104 -5.89 8.30 -0.36
CA THR A 104 -6.05 7.93 1.07
C THR A 104 -5.42 6.60 1.42
N ILE A 105 -5.47 5.61 0.52
CA ILE A 105 -4.81 4.32 0.76
C ILE A 105 -3.29 4.51 0.77
N GLU A 106 -2.73 5.23 -0.21
CA GLU A 106 -1.28 5.48 -0.25
C GLU A 106 -0.78 6.34 0.93
N ASP A 107 -1.61 7.26 1.38
CA ASP A 107 -1.37 8.08 2.57
C ASP A 107 -1.26 7.23 3.84
N LEU A 108 -2.21 6.30 4.04
CA LEU A 108 -2.16 5.31 5.13
C LEU A 108 -0.92 4.43 5.03
N ASP A 109 -0.69 3.82 3.87
CA ASP A 109 0.38 2.85 3.64
C ASP A 109 1.77 3.43 3.89
N ILE A 110 2.00 4.70 3.51
CA ILE A 110 3.27 5.39 3.79
C ILE A 110 3.49 5.56 5.30
N VAL A 111 2.43 5.88 6.06
CA VAL A 111 2.50 6.09 7.51
C VAL A 111 2.74 4.78 8.24
N ASP A 112 2.02 3.72 7.88
CA ASP A 112 2.18 2.42 8.52
C ASP A 112 3.57 1.83 8.22
N LEU A 113 4.05 1.95 6.97
CA LEU A 113 5.42 1.58 6.62
C LEU A 113 6.48 2.41 7.36
N ASP A 114 6.28 3.73 7.55
CA ASP A 114 7.19 4.56 8.34
C ASP A 114 7.25 4.12 9.80
N ASN A 115 6.12 3.75 10.37
CA ASN A 115 6.03 3.24 11.74
C ASN A 115 6.72 1.87 11.88
N TYR A 116 6.47 0.93 10.97
CA TYR A 116 7.14 -0.36 11.00
C TYR A 116 8.65 -0.25 10.79
N LEU A 117 9.11 0.65 9.90
CA LEU A 117 10.53 0.86 9.65
C LEU A 117 11.32 1.41 10.86
N LYS A 118 10.65 1.99 11.87
CA LYS A 118 11.28 2.39 13.14
C LYS A 118 11.56 1.21 14.07
N GLU A 119 10.78 0.14 13.95
CA GLU A 119 10.79 -0.99 14.89
C GLU A 119 11.45 -2.26 14.29
N VAL A 120 11.38 -2.45 12.97
CA VAL A 120 11.96 -3.61 12.28
C VAL A 120 13.48 -3.61 12.43
N THR A 121 14.03 -4.76 12.84
CA THR A 121 15.48 -4.96 12.97
C THR A 121 16.05 -5.84 11.87
N ASN A 122 15.21 -6.71 11.29
CA ASN A 122 15.61 -7.59 10.21
C ASN A 122 15.87 -6.81 8.91
N PRO A 123 17.10 -6.83 8.37
CA PRO A 123 17.47 -6.02 7.22
C PRO A 123 16.75 -6.42 5.93
N ASN A 124 16.31 -7.67 5.79
CA ASN A 124 15.56 -8.12 4.62
C ASN A 124 14.14 -7.54 4.63
N ILE A 125 13.48 -7.51 5.79
CA ILE A 125 12.16 -6.89 5.96
C ILE A 125 12.26 -5.38 5.72
N ALA A 126 13.21 -4.71 6.37
CA ALA A 126 13.41 -3.27 6.21
C ALA A 126 13.63 -2.88 4.75
N GLN A 127 14.41 -3.69 4.00
CA GLN A 127 14.62 -3.45 2.58
C GLN A 127 13.33 -3.57 1.75
N VAL A 128 12.47 -4.54 2.04
CA VAL A 128 11.19 -4.67 1.32
C VAL A 128 10.26 -3.51 1.68
N PHE A 129 10.09 -3.19 2.97
CA PHE A 129 9.24 -2.08 3.41
C PHE A 129 9.68 -0.72 2.83
N GLN A 130 10.98 -0.45 2.75
CA GLN A 130 11.49 0.76 2.09
C GLN A 130 11.14 0.83 0.60
N ARG A 131 11.09 -0.31 -0.10
CA ARG A 131 10.73 -0.38 -1.53
C ARG A 131 9.23 -0.19 -1.73
N LEU A 132 8.40 -0.80 -0.88
CA LEU A 132 6.96 -0.60 -0.85
C LEU A 132 6.66 0.89 -0.64
N GLN A 133 7.22 1.50 0.41
CA GLN A 133 6.98 2.90 0.74
C GLN A 133 7.40 3.86 -0.39
N CYS A 134 8.46 3.51 -1.12
CA CYS A 134 8.86 4.22 -2.34
C CYS A 134 7.81 4.10 -3.46
N GLY A 135 7.25 2.91 -3.67
CA GLY A 135 6.13 2.66 -4.57
C GLY A 135 4.92 3.51 -4.19
N SER A 136 4.52 3.48 -2.93
CA SER A 136 3.35 4.19 -2.40
C SER A 136 3.46 5.70 -2.56
N ARG A 137 4.66 6.28 -2.34
CA ARG A 137 4.92 7.69 -2.66
C ARG A 137 4.71 8.03 -4.15
N ASN A 138 5.05 7.14 -5.07
CA ASN A 138 4.79 7.33 -6.50
C ASN A 138 3.30 7.18 -6.83
N HIS A 139 2.61 6.24 -6.20
CA HIS A 139 1.16 6.06 -6.37
C HIS A 139 0.40 7.29 -5.85
N LEU A 140 0.78 7.82 -4.69
CA LEU A 140 0.20 9.05 -4.12
C LEU A 140 0.34 10.21 -5.10
N ARG A 141 1.54 10.45 -5.66
CA ARG A 141 1.76 11.46 -6.71
C ARG A 141 0.85 11.23 -7.92
N SER A 142 0.66 9.97 -8.33
CA SER A 142 -0.19 9.62 -9.47
C SER A 142 -1.68 9.92 -9.23
N PHE A 143 -2.19 9.59 -8.04
CA PHE A 143 -3.57 9.88 -7.65
C PHE A 143 -3.82 11.38 -7.48
N VAL A 144 -2.90 12.09 -6.81
CA VAL A 144 -3.00 13.56 -6.67
C VAL A 144 -2.96 14.25 -8.03
N PHE A 145 -2.06 13.86 -8.93
CA PHE A 145 -2.06 14.37 -10.29
C PHE A 145 -3.38 14.08 -11.03
N GLY A 146 -3.97 12.90 -10.81
CA GLY A 146 -5.30 12.57 -11.32
C GLY A 146 -6.40 13.52 -10.80
N LEU A 147 -6.36 13.84 -9.50
CA LEU A 147 -7.30 14.78 -8.88
C LEU A 147 -7.16 16.19 -9.43
N GLU A 148 -5.93 16.69 -9.56
CA GLU A 148 -5.67 18.03 -10.11
C GLU A 148 -6.19 18.18 -11.54
N ASN A 149 -5.98 17.17 -12.39
CA ASN A 149 -6.53 17.15 -13.75
C ASN A 149 -8.06 17.10 -13.78
N ALA A 150 -8.69 16.54 -12.75
CA ALA A 150 -10.13 16.53 -12.56
C ALA A 150 -10.66 17.81 -11.88
N GLY A 151 -9.80 18.81 -11.62
CA GLY A 151 -10.16 20.05 -10.94
C GLY A 151 -10.43 19.88 -9.44
N ALA A 152 -9.86 18.84 -8.82
CA ALA A 152 -10.00 18.52 -7.41
C ALA A 152 -8.63 18.50 -6.72
N SER A 153 -8.65 18.36 -5.39
CA SER A 153 -7.45 18.24 -4.56
C SER A 153 -7.59 17.11 -3.54
N TYR A 154 -6.45 16.75 -2.95
CA TYR A 154 -6.36 15.86 -1.80
C TYR A 154 -5.83 16.62 -0.59
N THR A 155 -6.35 16.30 0.59
CA THR A 155 -5.83 16.75 1.88
C THR A 155 -5.44 15.49 2.65
N PRO A 156 -4.20 15.37 3.14
CA PRO A 156 -3.77 14.16 3.83
C PRO A 156 -4.60 13.93 5.10
N VAL A 157 -4.91 12.66 5.33
CA VAL A 157 -5.67 12.15 6.48
C VAL A 157 -4.72 11.58 7.52
N TYR A 158 -3.63 10.93 7.10
CA TYR A 158 -2.69 10.24 7.99
C TYR A 158 -1.32 10.92 8.03
N LEU A 159 -0.77 11.26 6.86
CA LEU A 159 0.48 11.98 6.72
C LEU A 159 0.39 13.37 7.33
N GLU A 160 1.45 13.77 8.02
CA GLU A 160 1.67 15.17 8.35
C GLU A 160 1.76 16.00 7.06
N THR A 161 1.12 17.18 7.06
CA THR A 161 1.04 18.06 5.88
C THR A 161 2.41 18.35 5.26
N GLU A 162 3.44 18.60 6.08
CA GLU A 162 4.80 18.87 5.60
C GLU A 162 5.41 17.65 4.85
N THR A 163 5.15 16.43 5.33
CA THR A 163 5.62 15.21 4.69
C THR A 163 4.91 14.99 3.37
N TYR A 164 3.59 15.17 3.35
CA TYR A 164 2.78 15.12 2.14
C TYR A 164 3.27 16.11 1.08
N GLU A 165 3.47 17.38 1.44
CA GLU A 165 4.00 18.41 0.53
C GLU A 165 5.40 18.08 0.03
N THR A 166 6.27 17.56 0.90
CA THR A 166 7.62 17.12 0.52
C THR A 166 7.58 16.00 -0.52
N ILE A 167 6.68 15.02 -0.33
CA ILE A 167 6.48 13.93 -1.29
C ILE A 167 6.05 14.51 -2.65
N LEU A 168 5.02 15.37 -2.67
CA LEU A 168 4.48 15.92 -3.92
C LEU A 168 5.44 16.83 -4.67
N ASN A 169 6.28 17.59 -3.95
CA ASN A 169 7.31 18.43 -4.56
C ASN A 169 8.52 17.63 -5.08
N GLY A 170 8.61 16.34 -4.72
CA GLY A 170 9.64 15.42 -5.21
C GLY A 170 9.35 14.84 -6.59
N ASN A 171 10.40 14.37 -7.26
CA ASN A 171 10.27 13.62 -8.51
C ASN A 171 9.78 12.18 -8.27
N HIS A 172 9.26 11.54 -9.31
CA HIS A 172 9.01 10.10 -9.29
C HIS A 172 10.30 9.32 -8.99
N GLU A 173 10.20 8.40 -8.04
CA GLU A 173 11.32 7.66 -7.48
C GLU A 173 11.57 6.34 -8.25
N ARG A 174 12.81 5.83 -8.19
CA ARG A 174 13.19 4.52 -8.76
C ARG A 174 13.30 3.49 -7.65
N CYS A 175 12.23 2.74 -7.42
CA CYS A 175 12.08 1.88 -6.23
C CYS A 175 12.72 0.48 -6.32
N GLY A 176 13.41 0.16 -7.42
CA GLY A 176 14.29 -1.02 -7.47
C GLY A 176 13.62 -2.40 -7.37
N MET A 177 12.32 -2.52 -7.68
CA MET A 177 11.63 -3.82 -7.76
C MET A 177 12.11 -4.65 -8.96
N ARG A 178 13.21 -5.37 -8.77
CA ARG A 178 13.53 -6.56 -9.57
C ARG A 178 13.49 -7.74 -8.61
N TYR A 179 12.49 -8.59 -8.77
CA TYR A 179 12.43 -9.93 -8.19
C TYR A 179 13.22 -10.87 -9.09
#